data_AF-A0A843SQY4-F1
#
_entry.id   AF-A0A843SQY4-F1
#
_cell.length_a   1.000
_cell.length_b   1.000
_cell.length_c   1.000
_cell.angle_alpha   90.00
_cell.angle_beta   90.00
_cell.angle_gamma   90.00
#
_symmetry.space_group_name_H-M   'P 1'
#
loop_
_entity.id
_entity.type
_entity.pdbx_description
1 polymer ?
#
loop_
_entity_poly.entity_id
_entity_poly.type
_entity_poly.pdbx_seq_one_letter_code
_entity_poly.pdbx_strand_id
1 'polypeptide(L)'
;MLKTTTALVGAGLCSLVLSGVANAQETATLVLQNGERPSGELVDLNASGFTLRVSGQDRQFSKSDVRAVEFVVGAPAPEAQARVNAGQALVILRSGQVVEGQLSDVGGSRPLRLTIDTAGGQREFTSNDVAQIHLGGRGAAQGVGTAGPGVVAGAPGAVTVQGNQPWTDAEIIVARGERLQFGGGGDIMIGANASSGVGGSPAVTAPTSKYPVANAPVGALIGRIGNSAPFLIGANNQPMTMPVAGRLMLGVNDDHFPDNSGAYSVTITRLGR
;
A
#
# COMPACT_ATOMS: atom_id res chain seq x y z
N MET A 1 -49.89 -65.90 -12.92
CA MET A 1 -49.54 -66.25 -11.53
C MET A 1 -48.09 -65.86 -11.29
N LEU A 2 -47.83 -64.97 -10.31
CA LEU A 2 -46.52 -64.64 -9.68
C LEU A 2 -45.41 -64.07 -10.60
N LYS A 3 -44.55 -63.11 -10.23
CA LYS A 3 -44.36 -62.24 -9.06
C LYS A 3 -43.36 -61.14 -9.50
N THR A 4 -43.51 -59.94 -8.97
CA THR A 4 -42.70 -58.71 -9.17
C THR A 4 -41.23 -58.88 -8.77
N THR A 5 -40.27 -58.26 -9.48
CA THR A 5 -39.04 -57.67 -8.86
C THR A 5 -38.45 -56.58 -9.75
N THR A 6 -38.32 -55.38 -9.17
CA THR A 6 -37.69 -54.17 -9.67
C THR A 6 -36.17 -54.26 -9.58
N ALA A 7 -35.42 -53.74 -10.55
CA ALA A 7 -34.00 -53.42 -10.38
C ALA A 7 -33.69 -52.06 -11.02
N LEU A 8 -33.43 -51.07 -10.16
CA LEU A 8 -32.81 -49.80 -10.47
C LEU A 8 -31.31 -50.04 -10.72
N VAL A 9 -30.75 -49.52 -11.82
CA VAL A 9 -29.30 -49.30 -11.94
C VAL A 9 -29.09 -47.81 -12.15
N GLY A 10 -28.62 -47.15 -11.09
CA GLY A 10 -28.16 -45.76 -11.13
C GLY A 10 -26.74 -45.71 -11.68
N ALA A 11 -26.54 -44.94 -12.76
CA ALA A 11 -25.22 -44.59 -13.25
C ALA A 11 -24.66 -43.44 -12.41
N GLY A 12 -23.66 -43.73 -11.58
CA GLY A 12 -22.91 -42.72 -10.83
C GLY A 12 -22.01 -41.91 -11.77
N LEU A 13 -22.28 -40.61 -11.87
CA LEU A 13 -21.36 -39.64 -12.47
C LEU A 13 -20.21 -39.41 -11.47
N CYS A 14 -19.05 -40.01 -11.71
CA CYS A 14 -17.80 -39.63 -11.04
C CYS A 14 -17.37 -38.25 -11.57
N SER A 15 -17.72 -37.18 -10.84
CA SER A 15 -17.14 -35.85 -11.07
C SER A 15 -15.73 -35.86 -10.49
N LEU A 16 -14.72 -36.06 -11.33
CA LEU A 16 -13.34 -35.73 -10.95
C LEU A 16 -13.27 -34.21 -10.77
N VAL A 17 -13.36 -33.76 -9.52
CA VAL A 17 -12.99 -32.41 -9.15
C VAL A 17 -11.46 -32.40 -9.15
N LEU A 18 -10.85 -31.98 -10.27
CA LEU A 18 -9.45 -31.60 -10.24
C LEU A 18 -9.36 -30.38 -9.33
N SER A 19 -8.97 -30.60 -8.08
CA SER A 19 -8.49 -29.57 -7.19
C SER A 19 -7.23 -28.99 -7.83
N GLY A 20 -7.41 -27.99 -8.70
CA GLY A 20 -6.32 -27.15 -9.14
C GLY A 20 -5.70 -26.55 -7.90
N VAL A 21 -4.47 -26.94 -7.59
CA VAL A 21 -3.65 -26.22 -6.61
C VAL A 21 -3.59 -24.78 -7.09
N ALA A 22 -4.28 -23.88 -6.40
CA ALA A 22 -4.08 -22.47 -6.54
C ALA A 22 -2.63 -22.22 -6.15
N ASN A 23 -1.73 -22.18 -7.12
CA ASN A 23 -0.38 -21.70 -6.91
C ASN A 23 -0.53 -20.28 -6.38
N ALA A 24 -0.27 -20.06 -5.09
CA ALA A 24 -0.15 -18.73 -4.53
C ALA A 24 0.97 -18.04 -5.31
N GLN A 25 0.59 -17.21 -6.28
CA GLN A 25 1.53 -16.46 -7.09
C GLN A 25 2.24 -15.49 -6.13
N GLU A 26 3.56 -15.65 -5.99
CA GLU A 26 4.36 -14.81 -5.11
C GLU A 26 4.24 -13.36 -5.59
N THR A 27 3.49 -12.57 -4.81
CA THR A 27 3.11 -11.21 -5.18
C THR A 27 4.00 -10.24 -4.42
N ALA A 28 4.62 -9.33 -5.16
CA ALA A 28 5.34 -8.20 -4.61
C ALA A 28 4.58 -6.92 -4.90
N THR A 29 4.67 -5.97 -3.96
CA THR A 29 4.18 -4.60 -4.12
C THR A 29 5.38 -3.67 -4.24
N LEU A 30 5.48 -2.93 -5.34
CA LEU A 30 6.41 -1.81 -5.39
C LEU A 30 5.77 -0.62 -4.68
N VAL A 31 6.56 0.13 -3.91
CA VAL A 31 6.11 1.40 -3.35
C VAL A 31 6.80 2.51 -4.10
N LEU A 32 6.05 3.29 -4.87
CA LEU A 32 6.61 4.38 -5.67
C LEU A 32 6.76 5.66 -4.83
N GLN A 33 7.65 6.55 -5.26
CA GLN A 33 7.86 7.85 -4.60
C GLN A 33 6.60 8.71 -4.58
N ASN A 34 5.74 8.58 -5.61
CA ASN A 34 4.45 9.28 -5.70
C ASN A 34 3.34 8.63 -4.85
N GLY A 35 3.63 7.54 -4.13
CA GLY A 35 2.68 6.80 -3.31
C GLY A 35 1.83 5.78 -4.06
N GLU A 36 2.00 5.62 -5.37
CA GLU A 36 1.38 4.49 -6.11
C GLU A 36 2.02 3.18 -5.68
N ARG A 37 1.21 2.12 -5.57
CA ARG A 37 1.64 0.81 -5.08
C ARG A 37 1.24 -0.33 -6.01
N PRO A 38 1.85 -0.44 -7.20
CA PRO A 38 1.52 -1.50 -8.14
C PRO A 38 1.92 -2.86 -7.55
N SER A 39 0.99 -3.81 -7.59
CA SER A 39 1.18 -5.19 -7.12
C SER A 39 1.20 -6.16 -8.29
N GLY A 40 2.09 -7.15 -8.24
CA GLY A 40 2.24 -8.14 -9.30
C GLY A 40 3.35 -9.15 -9.00
N GLU A 41 3.71 -9.95 -9.99
CA GLU A 41 4.89 -10.81 -9.90
C GLU A 41 6.13 -9.97 -10.22
N LEU A 42 7.06 -9.85 -9.28
CA LEU A 42 8.34 -9.21 -9.53
C LEU A 42 9.19 -10.15 -10.38
N VAL A 43 9.59 -9.69 -11.57
CA VAL A 43 10.25 -10.53 -12.57
C VAL A 43 11.75 -10.33 -12.57
N ASP A 44 12.21 -9.08 -12.54
CA ASP A 44 13.61 -8.72 -12.76
C ASP A 44 13.93 -7.34 -12.18
N LEU A 45 15.22 -7.12 -11.90
CA LEU A 45 15.82 -5.81 -11.65
C LEU A 45 17.05 -5.67 -12.53
N ASN A 46 17.00 -4.73 -13.45
CA ASN A 46 18.12 -4.40 -14.32
C ASN A 46 18.51 -2.92 -14.21
N ALA A 47 19.44 -2.48 -15.07
CA ALA A 47 19.93 -1.10 -15.07
C ALA A 47 18.81 -0.05 -15.25
N SER A 48 17.72 -0.40 -15.95
CA SER A 48 16.56 0.47 -16.17
C SER A 48 15.54 0.47 -15.03
N GLY A 49 15.62 -0.50 -14.11
CA GLY A 49 14.79 -0.59 -12.91
C GLY A 49 14.05 -1.92 -12.80
N PHE A 50 12.87 -1.89 -12.19
CA PHE A 50 12.08 -3.07 -11.82
C PHE A 50 11.10 -3.46 -12.93
N THR A 51 11.06 -4.75 -13.24
CA THR A 51 10.02 -5.34 -14.09
C THR A 51 8.99 -6.02 -13.20
N LEU A 52 7.75 -5.53 -13.24
CA LEU A 52 6.62 -6.10 -12.51
C LEU A 52 5.58 -6.61 -13.50
N ARG A 53 5.23 -7.90 -13.42
CA ARG A 53 4.17 -8.50 -14.22
C ARG A 53 2.83 -8.34 -13.53
N VAL A 54 1.96 -7.54 -14.11
CA VAL A 54 0.61 -7.24 -13.60
C VAL A 54 -0.40 -7.82 -14.58
N SER A 55 -1.26 -8.72 -14.10
CA SER A 55 -2.26 -9.41 -14.94
C SER A 55 -1.68 -10.05 -16.21
N GLY A 56 -0.47 -10.61 -16.11
CA GLY A 56 0.23 -11.24 -17.22
C GLY A 56 0.94 -10.29 -18.19
N GLN A 57 0.95 -8.99 -17.93
CA GLN A 57 1.65 -7.97 -18.72
C GLN A 57 2.83 -7.39 -17.95
N ASP A 58 4.00 -7.33 -18.58
CA ASP A 58 5.20 -6.76 -17.98
C ASP A 58 5.14 -5.23 -18.00
N ARG A 59 5.40 -4.61 -16.85
CA ARG A 59 5.48 -3.16 -16.68
C ARG A 59 6.84 -2.81 -16.08
N GLN A 60 7.50 -1.82 -16.69
CA GLN A 60 8.79 -1.30 -16.22
C GLN A 60 8.58 -0.12 -15.26
N PHE A 61 9.35 -0.08 -14.18
CA PHE A 61 9.40 1.01 -13.22
C PHE A 61 10.85 1.44 -13.01
N SER A 62 11.14 2.74 -13.13
CA SER A 62 12.51 3.25 -12.93
C SER A 62 12.98 2.99 -11.51
N LYS A 63 14.26 2.64 -11.33
CA LYS A 63 14.85 2.48 -9.99
C LYS A 63 14.76 3.75 -9.16
N SER A 64 14.75 4.93 -9.79
CA SER A 64 14.53 6.21 -9.10
C SER A 64 13.12 6.33 -8.53
N ASP A 65 12.13 5.75 -9.19
CA ASP A 65 10.73 5.99 -8.86
C ASP A 65 10.25 5.02 -7.78
N VAL A 66 10.98 3.93 -7.55
CA VAL A 66 10.69 2.94 -6.52
C VAL A 66 11.42 3.30 -5.22
N ARG A 67 10.66 3.35 -4.13
CA ARG A 67 11.17 3.52 -2.76
C ARG A 67 11.41 2.18 -2.08
N ALA A 68 10.49 1.24 -2.28
CA ALA A 68 10.55 -0.06 -1.64
C ALA A 68 9.93 -1.18 -2.50
N VAL A 69 10.28 -2.42 -2.17
CA VAL A 69 9.68 -3.66 -2.65
C VAL A 69 9.17 -4.42 -1.44
N GLU A 70 7.90 -4.80 -1.42
CA GLU A 70 7.26 -5.46 -0.29
C GLU A 70 6.67 -6.81 -0.71
N PHE A 71 7.21 -7.88 -0.12
CA PHE A 71 6.65 -9.24 -0.21
C PHE A 71 5.71 -9.54 0.96
N VAL A 72 5.83 -8.77 2.05
CA VAL A 72 4.86 -8.62 3.12
C VAL A 72 4.55 -7.15 3.26
N VAL A 73 3.28 -6.83 3.02
CA VAL A 73 2.79 -5.48 3.03
C VAL A 73 2.44 -5.07 4.46
N GLY A 74 2.87 -3.88 4.89
CA GLY A 74 2.60 -3.37 6.23
C GLY A 74 3.71 -2.44 6.74
N ALA A 75 3.48 -1.76 7.86
CA ALA A 75 4.54 -0.97 8.48
C ALA A 75 5.62 -1.89 9.08
N PRO A 76 6.91 -1.62 8.86
CA PRO A 76 7.98 -2.34 9.53
C PRO A 76 8.05 -1.98 11.02
N ALA A 77 8.79 -2.77 11.80
CA ALA A 77 9.01 -2.49 13.22
C ALA A 77 9.57 -1.06 13.43
N PRO A 78 9.24 -0.36 14.53
CA PRO A 78 9.62 1.04 14.74
C PRO A 78 11.12 1.33 14.54
N GLU A 79 11.98 0.41 14.95
CA GLU A 79 13.44 0.51 14.81
C GLU A 79 13.85 0.47 13.33
N ALA A 80 13.23 -0.43 12.54
CA ALA A 80 13.43 -0.50 11.10
C ALA A 80 12.86 0.74 10.41
N GLN A 81 11.68 1.19 10.82
CA GLN A 81 11.05 2.39 10.28
C GLN A 81 11.91 3.65 10.49
N ALA A 82 12.54 3.80 11.65
CA ALA A 82 13.46 4.91 11.92
C ALA A 82 14.65 4.93 10.94
N ARG A 83 15.18 3.75 10.60
CA ARG A 83 16.28 3.59 9.62
C ARG A 83 15.83 3.89 8.19
N VAL A 84 14.62 3.47 7.82
CA VAL A 84 14.01 3.84 6.54
C VAL A 84 13.85 5.36 6.44
N ASN A 85 13.35 6.00 7.50
CA ASN A 85 13.19 7.46 7.56
C ASN A 85 14.52 8.21 7.49
N ALA A 86 15.61 7.60 8.01
CA ALA A 86 16.96 8.10 7.86
C ALA A 86 17.55 7.90 6.44
N GLY A 87 16.76 7.36 5.50
CA GLY A 87 17.15 7.15 4.12
C GLY A 87 18.08 5.95 3.90
N GLN A 88 18.23 5.07 4.89
CA GLN A 88 19.06 3.88 4.77
C GLN A 88 18.43 2.86 3.82
N ALA A 89 19.28 2.21 3.01
CA ALA A 89 18.85 1.03 2.27
C ALA A 89 18.97 -0.21 3.14
N LEU A 90 17.88 -0.96 3.23
CA LEU A 90 17.75 -2.05 4.17
C LEU A 90 16.79 -3.11 3.67
N VAL A 91 17.05 -4.33 4.10
CA VAL A 91 16.23 -5.51 3.88
C VAL A 91 15.69 -5.93 5.23
N ILE A 92 14.37 -6.05 5.33
CA ILE A 92 13.68 -6.55 6.51
C ILE A 92 13.25 -7.98 6.18
N LEU A 93 13.72 -8.93 6.98
CA LEU A 93 13.35 -10.32 6.86
C LEU A 93 12.00 -10.58 7.53
N ARG A 94 11.31 -11.64 7.14
CA ARG A 94 10.06 -12.08 7.78
C ARG A 94 10.24 -12.45 9.25
N SER A 95 11.47 -12.77 9.66
CA SER A 95 11.84 -12.95 11.07
C SER A 95 11.87 -11.64 11.88
N GLY A 96 11.76 -10.49 11.21
CA GLY A 96 11.94 -9.16 11.81
C GLY A 96 13.40 -8.68 11.83
N GLN A 97 14.36 -9.53 11.47
CA GLN A 97 15.76 -9.13 11.37
C GLN A 97 15.95 -8.10 10.24
N VAL A 98 16.74 -7.05 10.52
CA VAL A 98 17.07 -6.01 9.56
C VAL A 98 18.52 -6.15 9.10
N VAL A 99 18.74 -6.16 7.79
CA VAL A 99 20.05 -6.18 7.14
C VAL A 99 20.23 -4.89 6.37
N GLU A 100 21.35 -4.20 6.58
CA GLU A 100 21.69 -3.02 5.78
C GLU A 100 22.32 -3.42 4.46
N GLY A 101 21.87 -2.81 3.36
CA GLY A 101 22.42 -3.09 2.04
C GLY A 101 21.52 -2.64 0.90
N GLN A 102 22.12 -2.58 -0.29
CA GLN A 102 21.48 -2.14 -1.52
C GLN A 102 21.05 -3.34 -2.35
N LEU A 103 19.81 -3.35 -2.82
CA LEU A 103 19.37 -4.36 -3.80
C LEU A 103 20.06 -4.08 -5.14
N SER A 104 20.83 -5.07 -5.60
CA SER A 104 21.61 -4.99 -6.84
C SER A 104 21.05 -5.87 -7.96
N ASP A 105 20.46 -7.01 -7.63
CA ASP A 105 19.91 -7.95 -8.62
C ASP A 105 18.67 -8.69 -8.07
N VAL A 106 17.74 -9.01 -8.98
CA VAL A 106 16.57 -9.86 -8.71
C VAL A 106 16.53 -10.93 -9.80
N GLY A 107 16.79 -12.16 -9.40
CA GLY A 107 16.82 -13.30 -10.30
C GLY A 107 16.01 -14.47 -9.79
N GLY A 108 16.11 -15.61 -10.49
CA GLY A 108 15.33 -16.80 -10.19
C GLY A 108 13.86 -16.66 -10.60
N SER A 109 13.10 -17.74 -10.45
CA SER A 109 11.68 -17.77 -10.80
C SER A 109 10.81 -17.86 -9.55
N ARG A 110 11.00 -18.87 -8.69
CA ARG A 110 10.31 -19.03 -7.39
C ARG A 110 11.12 -19.94 -6.42
N PRO A 111 11.46 -19.48 -5.20
CA PRO A 111 11.42 -18.08 -4.78
C PRO A 111 12.41 -17.24 -5.61
N LEU A 112 12.19 -15.93 -5.67
CA LEU A 112 13.16 -15.01 -6.23
C LEU A 112 14.43 -15.03 -5.39
N ARG A 113 15.57 -14.90 -6.07
CA ARG A 113 16.90 -14.66 -5.49
C ARG A 113 17.15 -13.16 -5.50
N LEU A 114 17.41 -12.62 -4.33
CA LEU A 114 17.58 -11.19 -4.09
C LEU A 114 19.02 -10.94 -3.68
N THR A 115 19.80 -10.30 -4.54
CA THR A 115 21.21 -10.01 -4.28
C THR A 115 21.35 -8.64 -3.65
N ILE A 116 21.96 -8.60 -2.48
CA ILE A 116 22.09 -7.41 -1.64
C ILE A 116 23.58 -7.09 -1.45
N ASP A 117 23.99 -5.92 -1.91
CA ASP A 117 25.33 -5.41 -1.68
C ASP A 117 25.39 -4.83 -0.26
N THR A 118 26.14 -5.49 0.62
CA THR A 118 26.39 -5.02 1.99
C THR A 118 27.83 -4.56 2.16
N ALA A 119 28.14 -3.89 3.28
CA ALA A 119 29.51 -3.51 3.61
C ALA A 119 30.48 -4.72 3.70
N GLY A 120 29.96 -5.91 4.02
CA GLY A 120 30.72 -7.16 4.08
C GLY A 120 30.79 -7.94 2.75
N GLY A 121 30.29 -7.36 1.66
CA GLY A 121 30.16 -8.03 0.35
C GLY A 121 28.72 -8.36 -0.01
N GLN A 122 28.55 -9.07 -1.12
CA GLN A 122 27.23 -9.48 -1.61
C GLN A 122 26.63 -10.59 -0.73
N ARG A 123 25.34 -10.46 -0.43
CA ARG A 123 24.56 -11.46 0.28
C ARG A 123 23.31 -11.78 -0.52
N GLU A 124 22.96 -13.06 -0.58
CA GLU A 124 21.74 -13.50 -1.24
C GLU A 124 20.66 -13.82 -0.21
N PHE A 125 19.42 -13.41 -0.52
CA PHE A 125 18.22 -13.79 0.20
C PHE A 125 17.19 -14.36 -0.77
N THR A 126 16.21 -15.07 -0.23
CA THR A 126 15.04 -15.48 -1.01
C THR A 126 13.84 -14.60 -0.69
N SER A 127 12.91 -14.44 -1.63
CA SER A 127 11.65 -13.71 -1.41
C SER A 127 10.72 -14.37 -0.39
N ASN A 128 10.93 -15.65 -0.08
CA ASN A 128 10.32 -16.33 1.06
C ASN A 128 10.87 -15.82 2.41
N ASP A 129 12.12 -15.41 2.47
CA ASP A 129 12.76 -14.94 3.71
C ASP A 129 12.61 -13.43 3.91
N VAL A 130 12.46 -12.69 2.81
CA VAL A 130 12.36 -11.23 2.82
C VAL A 130 10.90 -10.79 3.00
N ALA A 131 10.68 -9.87 3.93
CA ALA A 131 9.42 -9.15 4.08
C ALA A 131 9.42 -7.91 3.19
N GLN A 132 10.46 -7.08 3.29
CA GLN A 132 10.54 -5.79 2.61
C GLN A 132 11.98 -5.43 2.25
N ILE A 133 12.13 -4.63 1.20
CA ILE A 133 13.40 -4.04 0.76
C ILE A 133 13.16 -2.55 0.56
N HIS A 134 13.89 -1.71 1.28
CA HIS A 134 13.86 -0.26 1.11
C HIS A 134 15.14 0.17 0.41
N LEU A 135 15.02 0.91 -0.69
CA LEU A 135 16.14 1.22 -1.60
C LEU A 135 17.00 2.41 -1.14
N GLY A 136 16.61 3.06 -0.05
CA GLY A 136 17.28 4.23 0.50
C GLY A 136 17.06 5.50 -0.34
N GLY A 137 17.12 6.65 0.31
CA GLY A 137 17.04 7.95 -0.35
C GLY A 137 18.43 8.39 -0.80
N ARG A 138 18.64 8.68 -2.08
CA ARG A 138 19.86 9.35 -2.53
C ARG A 138 19.86 10.81 -2.10
N GLY A 139 20.43 11.09 -0.93
CA GLY A 139 21.05 12.37 -0.57
C GLY A 139 20.30 13.22 0.45
N ALA A 140 20.79 13.25 1.70
CA ALA A 140 21.37 14.44 2.32
C ALA A 140 21.98 14.07 3.68
N ALA A 141 23.32 14.06 3.74
CA ALA A 141 23.98 14.45 4.97
C ALA A 141 23.65 15.94 5.21
N GLN A 142 22.60 16.24 5.98
CA GLN A 142 22.40 17.53 6.61
C GLN A 142 21.66 17.35 7.95
N GLY A 143 22.29 17.84 9.01
CA GLY A 143 21.61 18.24 10.23
C GLY A 143 21.36 17.13 11.23
N VAL A 144 22.37 16.86 12.07
CA VAL A 144 22.15 16.38 13.43
C VAL A 144 21.26 17.41 14.14
N GLY A 145 19.96 17.14 14.17
CA GLY A 145 19.02 17.73 15.12
C GLY A 145 18.61 16.62 16.07
N THR A 146 19.22 16.60 17.25
CA THR A 146 18.81 15.76 18.37
C THR A 146 17.34 16.00 18.69
N ALA A 147 16.50 15.00 18.45
CA ALA A 147 15.22 14.83 19.13
C ALA A 147 15.06 13.35 19.43
N GLY A 148 14.98 13.02 20.72
CA GLY A 148 14.66 11.69 21.23
C GLY A 148 13.25 11.22 20.81
N PRO A 149 12.80 10.07 21.31
CA PRO A 149 11.72 9.28 20.74
C PRO A 149 10.42 10.09 20.64
N GLY A 150 10.14 10.55 19.42
CA GLY A 150 8.89 11.20 19.07
C GLY A 150 7.95 10.17 18.47
N VAL A 151 6.81 9.96 19.14
CA VAL A 151 5.50 9.84 18.47
C VAL A 151 5.57 10.60 17.15
N VAL A 152 5.15 9.99 16.04
CA VAL A 152 5.15 10.65 14.72
C VAL A 152 4.30 11.91 14.84
N ALA A 153 4.94 13.02 15.24
CA ALA A 153 4.39 14.34 15.14
C ALA A 153 4.37 14.54 13.64
N GLY A 154 3.17 14.37 13.06
CA GLY A 154 2.92 14.80 11.70
C GLY A 154 3.55 16.17 11.53
N ALA A 155 4.22 16.38 10.39
CA ALA A 155 4.86 17.66 10.06
C ALA A 155 4.00 18.81 10.60
N PRO A 156 4.51 19.77 11.39
CA PRO A 156 3.69 20.69 12.17
C PRO A 156 2.49 21.21 11.35
N GLY A 157 1.28 20.84 11.78
CA GLY A 157 0.03 21.10 11.05
C GLY A 157 -0.53 19.93 10.21
N ALA A 158 0.06 18.73 10.25
CA ALA A 158 -0.48 17.55 9.58
C ALA A 158 -1.54 16.83 10.44
N VAL A 159 -2.61 16.40 9.79
CA VAL A 159 -3.74 15.66 10.38
C VAL A 159 -3.46 14.16 10.24
N THR A 160 -3.58 13.41 11.33
CA THR A 160 -3.47 11.94 11.31
C THR A 160 -4.83 11.31 11.05
N VAL A 161 -5.01 10.65 9.91
CA VAL A 161 -6.26 9.99 9.52
C VAL A 161 -6.14 8.49 9.77
N GLN A 162 -6.79 8.00 10.83
CA GLN A 162 -6.76 6.58 11.20
C GLN A 162 -7.55 5.74 10.19
N GLY A 163 -6.99 4.60 9.76
CA GLY A 163 -7.63 3.70 8.80
C GLY A 163 -8.87 2.98 9.34
N ASN A 164 -8.96 2.83 10.66
CA ASN A 164 -9.98 2.07 11.36
C ASN A 164 -11.19 2.90 11.81
N GLN A 165 -11.33 4.13 11.29
CA GLN A 165 -12.47 4.99 11.57
C GLN A 165 -12.92 5.73 10.30
N PRO A 166 -14.22 6.06 10.18
CA PRO A 166 -14.74 6.62 8.95
C PRO A 166 -14.27 8.06 8.69
N TRP A 167 -14.18 8.88 9.74
CA TRP A 167 -13.88 10.30 9.62
C TRP A 167 -13.04 10.81 10.78
N THR A 168 -12.07 11.65 10.44
CA THR A 168 -11.20 12.41 11.35
C THR A 168 -11.46 13.89 11.14
N ASP A 169 -11.64 14.64 12.22
CA ASP A 169 -11.77 16.10 12.17
C ASP A 169 -10.40 16.73 11.85
N ALA A 170 -10.34 17.57 10.82
CA ALA A 170 -9.12 18.30 10.47
C ALA A 170 -8.94 19.59 11.30
N GLU A 171 -9.91 19.91 12.16
CA GLU A 171 -9.97 21.11 13.01
C GLU A 171 -9.96 22.44 12.26
N ILE A 172 -10.15 22.40 10.94
CA ILE A 172 -10.26 23.59 10.11
C ILE A 172 -11.69 23.81 9.61
N ILE A 173 -12.12 25.06 9.67
CA ILE A 173 -13.29 25.55 8.95
C ILE A 173 -12.82 26.12 7.61
N VAL A 174 -13.51 25.74 6.54
CA VAL A 174 -13.25 26.19 5.17
C VAL A 174 -14.39 27.04 4.66
N ALA A 175 -14.08 28.00 3.80
CA ALA A 175 -15.06 28.81 3.09
C ALA A 175 -15.37 28.20 1.70
N ARG A 176 -16.59 28.45 1.20
CA ARG A 176 -16.92 28.14 -0.20
C ARG A 176 -15.99 28.93 -1.13
N GLY A 177 -15.41 28.24 -2.11
CA GLY A 177 -14.47 28.82 -3.06
C GLY A 177 -13.03 28.93 -2.55
N GLU A 178 -12.75 28.56 -1.30
CA GLU A 178 -11.39 28.45 -0.78
C GLU A 178 -10.62 27.36 -1.53
N ARG A 179 -9.35 27.62 -1.85
CA ARG A 179 -8.48 26.65 -2.53
C ARG A 179 -7.55 26.00 -1.52
N LEU A 180 -7.68 24.69 -1.37
CA LEU A 180 -6.85 23.89 -0.50
C LEU A 180 -5.99 22.94 -1.31
N GLN A 181 -4.73 22.83 -0.96
CA GLN A 181 -3.85 21.77 -1.44
C GLN A 181 -3.66 20.75 -0.32
N PHE A 182 -3.80 19.48 -0.66
CA PHE A 182 -3.60 18.36 0.25
C PHE A 182 -2.29 17.66 -0.09
N GLY A 183 -1.50 17.32 0.93
CA GLY A 183 -0.35 16.43 0.81
C GLY A 183 -0.57 15.21 1.70
N GLY A 184 -0.93 14.09 1.11
CA GLY A 184 -1.16 12.84 1.83
C GLY A 184 0.05 11.90 1.75
N GLY A 185 0.40 11.27 2.88
CA GLY A 185 1.39 10.19 2.93
C GLY A 185 1.04 9.16 4.00
N GLY A 186 1.78 8.06 4.02
CA GLY A 186 1.51 6.91 4.89
C GLY A 186 0.65 5.85 4.21
N ASP A 187 0.41 4.77 4.95
CA ASP A 187 -0.23 3.55 4.46
C ASP A 187 -1.20 3.01 5.52
N ILE A 188 -2.27 2.40 5.03
CA ILE A 188 -3.21 1.61 5.84
C ILE A 188 -3.27 0.17 5.32
N MET A 189 -3.66 -0.76 6.18
CA MET A 189 -4.18 -2.05 5.75
C MET A 189 -5.70 -1.91 5.58
N ILE A 190 -6.23 -2.38 4.47
CA ILE A 190 -7.66 -2.46 4.12
C ILE A 190 -8.17 -3.91 4.17
N GLY A 191 -7.57 -4.69 5.08
CA GLY A 191 -7.70 -6.15 5.16
C GLY A 191 -6.36 -6.84 5.41
N ALA A 192 -6.39 -8.12 5.78
CA ALA A 192 -5.23 -8.84 6.32
C ALA A 192 -3.98 -8.84 5.41
N ASN A 193 -4.16 -8.83 4.09
CA ASN A 193 -3.07 -8.88 3.11
C ASN A 193 -3.20 -7.80 2.03
N ALA A 194 -3.99 -6.76 2.30
CA ALA A 194 -4.27 -5.70 1.34
C ALA A 194 -3.92 -4.36 1.98
N SER A 195 -2.99 -3.63 1.38
CA SER A 195 -2.67 -2.27 1.81
C SER A 195 -3.04 -1.26 0.76
N SER A 196 -3.24 -0.04 1.22
CA SER A 196 -3.54 1.10 0.41
C SER A 196 -2.69 2.28 0.87
N GLY A 197 -2.07 2.95 -0.09
CA GLY A 197 -1.60 4.32 0.12
C GLY A 197 -2.75 5.31 -0.09
N VAL A 198 -2.47 6.61 0.05
CA VAL A 198 -3.49 7.67 -0.07
C VAL A 198 -4.21 7.70 -1.41
N GLY A 199 -3.61 7.16 -2.48
CA GLY A 199 -4.24 7.03 -3.80
C GLY A 199 -5.30 5.93 -3.91
N GLY A 200 -5.38 5.03 -2.92
CA GLY A 200 -6.26 3.87 -2.98
C GLY A 200 -5.62 2.65 -3.65
N SER A 201 -6.22 1.48 -3.47
CA SER A 201 -5.82 0.23 -4.12
C SER A 201 -6.82 -0.18 -5.20
N PRO A 202 -6.55 0.09 -6.51
CA PRO A 202 -7.48 -0.24 -7.59
C PRO A 202 -7.59 -1.74 -7.87
N ALA A 203 -6.64 -2.54 -7.37
CA ALA A 203 -6.65 -4.00 -7.51
C ALA A 203 -7.68 -4.68 -6.61
N VAL A 204 -8.11 -4.00 -5.54
CA VAL A 204 -9.12 -4.51 -4.61
C VAL A 204 -10.48 -3.99 -5.06
N THR A 205 -11.24 -4.87 -5.72
CA THR A 205 -12.60 -4.57 -6.17
C THR A 205 -13.56 -5.56 -5.54
N ALA A 206 -14.55 -5.03 -4.83
CA ALA A 206 -15.63 -5.81 -4.25
C ALA A 206 -16.95 -5.34 -4.89
N PRO A 207 -17.62 -6.15 -5.73
CA PRO A 207 -18.80 -5.74 -6.48
C PRO A 207 -19.98 -5.28 -5.61
N THR A 208 -19.99 -5.68 -4.34
CA THR A 208 -21.03 -5.35 -3.36
C THR A 208 -20.68 -4.17 -2.47
N SER A 209 -19.44 -3.67 -2.52
CA SER A 209 -18.98 -2.62 -1.61
C SER A 209 -19.61 -1.27 -1.92
N LYS A 210 -19.91 -0.52 -0.87
CA LYS A 210 -20.57 0.79 -0.93
C LYS A 210 -19.67 1.87 -0.36
N TYR A 211 -18.64 2.23 -1.11
CA TYR A 211 -17.68 3.24 -0.68
C TYR A 211 -18.30 4.64 -0.61
N PRO A 212 -17.84 5.50 0.32
CA PRO A 212 -18.27 6.90 0.41
C PRO A 212 -18.10 7.68 -0.90
N VAL A 213 -17.05 7.38 -1.67
CA VAL A 213 -16.84 7.88 -3.04
C VAL A 213 -16.86 6.70 -4.00
N ALA A 214 -18.02 6.48 -4.64
CA ALA A 214 -18.30 5.28 -5.42
C ALA A 214 -17.33 4.98 -6.58
N ASN A 215 -16.77 6.02 -7.20
CA ASN A 215 -15.85 5.88 -8.36
C ASN A 215 -14.37 6.03 -7.96
N ALA A 216 -14.05 5.96 -6.67
CA ALA A 216 -12.67 5.99 -6.17
C ALA A 216 -12.25 4.60 -5.68
N PRO A 217 -10.95 4.26 -5.74
CA PRO A 217 -10.46 2.98 -5.23
C PRO A 217 -10.66 2.88 -3.72
N VAL A 218 -10.76 1.65 -3.20
CA VAL A 218 -10.80 1.38 -1.76
C VAL A 218 -9.52 1.87 -1.10
N GLY A 219 -9.64 2.33 0.14
CA GLY A 219 -8.52 2.85 0.91
C GLY A 219 -8.09 4.27 0.52
N ALA A 220 -8.58 4.84 -0.59
CA ALA A 220 -8.18 6.19 -1.01
C ALA A 220 -8.50 7.25 0.06
N LEU A 221 -7.64 8.25 0.19
CA LEU A 221 -7.89 9.40 1.05
C LEU A 221 -9.05 10.23 0.48
N ILE A 222 -10.05 10.51 1.30
CA ILE A 222 -11.25 11.28 0.94
C ILE A 222 -11.49 12.42 1.91
N GLY A 223 -12.22 13.43 1.46
CA GLY A 223 -12.66 14.56 2.26
C GLY A 223 -14.17 14.72 2.25
N ARG A 224 -14.73 15.34 3.29
CA ARG A 224 -16.10 15.88 3.29
C ARG A 224 -16.14 17.20 4.07
N ILE A 225 -17.09 18.07 3.74
CA ILE A 225 -17.27 19.35 4.43
C ILE A 225 -18.61 19.32 5.16
N GLY A 226 -18.57 19.28 6.48
CA GLY A 226 -19.76 19.02 7.30
C GLY A 226 -20.45 17.71 6.89
N ASN A 227 -21.72 17.82 6.49
CA ASN A 227 -22.53 16.70 5.99
C ASN A 227 -22.69 16.70 4.46
N SER A 228 -21.79 17.37 3.72
CA SER A 228 -21.81 17.35 2.26
C SER A 228 -21.49 15.97 1.69
N ALA A 229 -21.70 15.80 0.37
CA ALA A 229 -21.14 14.67 -0.36
C ALA A 229 -19.61 14.60 -0.16
N PRO A 230 -19.04 13.40 0.09
CA PRO A 230 -17.61 13.18 0.07
C PRO A 230 -16.98 13.42 -1.30
N PHE A 231 -15.68 13.74 -1.32
CA PHE A 231 -14.89 13.91 -2.53
C PHE A 231 -13.53 13.20 -2.41
N LEU A 232 -12.98 12.79 -3.56
CA LEU A 232 -11.66 12.16 -3.64
C LEU A 232 -10.56 13.20 -3.44
N ILE A 233 -9.66 12.94 -2.50
CA ILE A 233 -8.37 13.66 -2.37
C ILE A 233 -7.29 12.81 -3.04
N GLY A 234 -7.18 11.54 -2.69
CA GLY A 234 -6.25 10.61 -3.32
C GLY A 234 -4.78 11.01 -3.11
N ALA A 235 -3.93 10.62 -4.07
CA ALA A 235 -2.55 11.11 -4.18
C ALA A 235 -2.46 12.45 -4.95
N ASN A 236 -3.59 13.17 -5.11
CA ASN A 236 -3.61 14.42 -5.86
C ASN A 236 -3.04 15.56 -5.03
N ASN A 237 -1.91 16.12 -5.48
CA ASN A 237 -1.29 17.29 -4.87
C ASN A 237 -1.70 18.61 -5.54
N GLN A 238 -2.71 18.61 -6.41
CA GLN A 238 -3.24 19.84 -7.03
C GLN A 238 -4.23 20.55 -6.11
N PRO A 239 -4.31 21.89 -6.17
CA PRO A 239 -5.28 22.64 -5.39
C PRO A 239 -6.73 22.35 -5.77
N MET A 240 -7.56 22.09 -4.76
CA MET A 240 -8.99 21.83 -4.88
C MET A 240 -9.80 23.03 -4.40
N THR A 241 -10.82 23.41 -5.15
CA THR A 241 -11.76 24.46 -4.74
C THR A 241 -12.87 23.86 -3.87
N MET A 242 -13.04 24.36 -2.65
CA MET A 242 -14.04 23.86 -1.71
C MET A 242 -15.46 24.25 -2.17
N PRO A 243 -16.36 23.27 -2.41
CA PRO A 243 -17.67 23.54 -3.01
C PRO A 243 -18.66 24.21 -2.06
N VAL A 244 -18.46 24.05 -0.75
CA VAL A 244 -19.29 24.59 0.33
C VAL A 244 -18.42 25.04 1.49
N ALA A 245 -18.98 25.84 2.38
CA ALA A 245 -18.33 26.21 3.64
C ALA A 245 -18.65 25.19 4.74
N GLY A 246 -17.74 24.99 5.68
CA GLY A 246 -17.99 24.12 6.84
C GLY A 246 -16.72 23.51 7.42
N ARG A 247 -16.88 22.60 8.37
CA ARG A 247 -15.79 21.86 9.00
C ARG A 247 -15.27 20.78 8.06
N LEU A 248 -13.97 20.76 7.81
CA LEU A 248 -13.35 19.73 6.99
C LEU A 248 -13.15 18.45 7.81
N MET A 249 -13.59 17.34 7.24
CA MET A 249 -13.32 15.99 7.75
C MET A 249 -12.52 15.21 6.70
N LEU A 250 -11.58 14.41 7.15
CA LEU A 250 -10.78 13.50 6.31
C LEU A 250 -11.11 12.05 6.64
N GLY A 251 -11.07 11.15 5.66
CA GLY A 251 -11.44 9.76 5.86
C GLY A 251 -10.77 8.82 4.87
N VAL A 252 -11.06 7.54 5.05
CA VAL A 252 -10.65 6.46 4.15
C VAL A 252 -11.86 6.04 3.32
N ASN A 253 -11.65 5.86 2.02
CA ASN A 253 -12.68 5.35 1.12
C ASN A 253 -12.88 3.83 1.34
N ASP A 254 -13.61 3.47 2.38
CA ASP A 254 -13.90 2.09 2.74
C ASP A 254 -15.33 1.97 3.29
N ASP A 255 -15.88 0.76 3.26
CA ASP A 255 -17.18 0.41 3.84
C ASP A 255 -17.08 -0.58 5.01
N HIS A 256 -15.90 -1.14 5.27
CA HIS A 256 -15.59 -1.87 6.49
C HIS A 256 -14.30 -1.32 7.12
N PHE A 257 -14.40 -0.77 8.33
CA PHE A 257 -13.27 -0.15 9.03
C PHE A 257 -12.63 -1.03 10.13
N PRO A 258 -13.35 -1.96 10.81
CA PRO A 258 -12.75 -2.75 11.89
C PRO A 258 -11.59 -3.67 11.49
N ASP A 259 -11.48 -4.05 10.22
CA ASP A 259 -10.38 -4.83 9.66
C ASP A 259 -9.23 -3.96 9.12
N ASN A 260 -9.36 -2.64 9.25
CA ASN A 260 -8.34 -1.71 8.83
C ASN A 260 -7.35 -1.42 9.96
N SER A 261 -6.11 -1.12 9.59
CA SER A 261 -5.08 -0.66 10.52
C SER A 261 -4.12 0.32 9.85
N GLY A 262 -3.28 0.99 10.63
CA GLY A 262 -2.41 2.06 10.12
C GLY A 262 -3.13 3.39 9.99
N ALA A 263 -2.43 4.38 9.44
CA ALA A 263 -2.92 5.75 9.32
C ALA A 263 -2.24 6.51 8.18
N TYR A 264 -2.93 7.52 7.67
CA TYR A 264 -2.34 8.54 6.82
C TYR A 264 -1.91 9.76 7.64
N SER A 265 -0.88 10.46 7.17
CA SER A 265 -0.52 11.81 7.60
C SER A 265 -0.84 12.78 6.46
N VAL A 266 -1.68 13.78 6.72
CA VAL A 266 -2.20 14.69 5.70
C VAL A 266 -1.85 16.13 6.05
N THR A 267 -1.04 16.80 5.22
CA THR A 267 -0.83 18.24 5.29
C THR A 267 -1.91 18.98 4.49
N ILE A 268 -2.31 20.16 4.97
CA ILE A 268 -3.32 20.99 4.33
C ILE A 268 -2.78 22.41 4.20
N THR A 269 -2.62 22.87 2.96
CA THR A 269 -2.14 24.21 2.65
C THR A 269 -3.29 25.04 2.08
N ARG A 270 -3.59 26.17 2.73
CA ARG A 270 -4.49 27.19 2.18
C ARG A 270 -3.74 28.01 1.15
N LEU A 271 -4.26 28.09 -0.06
CA LEU A 271 -3.71 28.99 -1.08
C LEU A 271 -4.44 30.32 -1.02
N GLY A 272 -3.66 31.41 -0.92
CA GLY A 272 -4.19 32.77 -1.02
C GLY A 272 -4.99 32.95 -2.33
N ARG A 273 -5.97 33.85 -2.29
CA ARG A 273 -6.73 34.22 -3.49
C ARG A 273 -5.84 34.84 -4.55
#